data_AF-A0A819N6J1-F1
#
_entry.id   AF-A0A819N6J1-F1
#
_cell.length_a   1.000
_cell.length_b   1.000
_cell.length_c   1.000
_cell.angle_alpha   90.00
_cell.angle_beta   90.00
_cell.angle_gamma   90.00
#
_symmetry.space_group_name_H-M   'P 1'
#
loop_
_entity.id
_entity.type
_entity.pdbx_description
1 polymer ?
#
loop_
_entity_poly.entity_id
_entity_poly.type
_entity_poly.pdbx_seq_one_letter_code
_entity_poly.pdbx_strand_id
1 'polypeptide(L)'
;MDVRAKRFLWNCILKLTRQDKKSVIITSHSMEECETLCNRLVIMVNGEFKCLGSVQHLKEKFGDGYTIFIRTNIDTNRKIVINYIQKYIPEATIKEEHNKMIHFRVSTNVSLHKMFNILEKARDKLKNLIEDYTITQITLDDVFVNFAKIQENNQILKERNEQGSSYELIHRKTNIIGKFNKYN
;
A
#
# COMPACT_ATOMS: atom_id res chain seq x y z
N MET A 1 -7.70 9.04 22.14
CA MET A 1 -7.15 8.69 23.47
C MET A 1 -6.04 9.65 23.80
N ASP A 2 -5.92 10.07 25.06
CA ASP A 2 -4.72 10.78 25.54
C ASP A 2 -3.46 9.88 25.42
N VAL A 3 -2.30 10.48 25.15
CA VAL A 3 -1.04 9.74 24.89
C VAL A 3 -0.62 8.88 26.10
N ARG A 4 -0.86 9.36 27.33
CA ARG A 4 -0.53 8.59 28.54
C ARG A 4 -1.47 7.40 28.70
N ALA A 5 -2.78 7.60 28.49
CA ALA A 5 -3.77 6.54 28.55
C ALA A 5 -3.52 5.45 27.50
N LYS A 6 -3.18 5.84 26.26
CA LYS A 6 -2.81 4.93 25.18
C LYS A 6 -1.61 4.05 25.57
N ARG A 7 -0.53 4.67 26.06
CA ARG A 7 0.67 3.94 26.51
C ARG A 7 0.39 3.01 27.69
N PHE A 8 -0.45 3.44 28.63
CA PHE A 8 -0.85 2.59 29.75
C PHE A 8 -1.57 1.33 29.25
N LEU A 9 -2.55 1.47 28.35
CA LEU A 9 -3.25 0.34 27.75
C LEU A 9 -2.29 -0.61 27.01
N TRP A 10 -1.39 -0.05 26.20
CA TRP A 10 -0.39 -0.83 25.47
C TRP A 10 0.49 -1.66 26.40
N ASN A 11 0.99 -1.04 27.48
CA ASN A 11 1.79 -1.72 28.47
C ASN A 11 1.02 -2.85 29.16
N CYS A 12 -0.27 -2.65 29.46
CA CYS A 12 -1.13 -3.69 30.02
C CYS A 12 -1.27 -4.88 29.06
N ILE A 13 -1.54 -4.63 27.77
CA ILE A 13 -1.65 -5.69 26.75
C ILE A 13 -0.32 -6.45 26.62
N LEU A 14 0.80 -5.73 26.50
CA LEU A 14 2.12 -6.34 26.39
C LEU A 14 2.47 -7.17 27.62
N LYS A 15 2.06 -6.73 28.83
CA LYS A 15 2.23 -7.49 30.08
C LYS A 15 1.45 -8.82 30.04
N LEU A 16 0.17 -8.77 29.67
CA LEU A 16 -0.68 -9.96 29.55
C LEU A 16 -0.11 -10.97 28.53
N THR A 17 0.38 -10.48 27.39
CA THR A 17 0.92 -11.35 26.33
C THR A 17 2.28 -11.92 26.70
N ARG A 18 3.21 -11.11 27.23
CA ARG A 18 4.61 -11.52 27.45
C ARG A 18 4.85 -12.19 28.80
N GLN A 19 4.23 -11.69 29.87
CA GLN A 19 4.44 -12.23 31.23
C GLN A 19 3.44 -13.34 31.54
N ASP A 20 2.15 -13.09 31.31
CA ASP A 20 1.10 -14.05 31.66
C ASP A 20 0.86 -15.11 30.56
N LYS A 21 1.59 -15.02 29.44
CA LYS A 21 1.49 -15.91 28.27
C LYS A 21 0.06 -16.07 27.73
N LYS A 22 -0.75 -15.02 27.82
CA LYS A 22 -2.13 -15.01 27.30
C LYS A 22 -2.15 -14.67 25.82
N SER A 23 -3.10 -15.26 25.09
CA SER A 23 -3.42 -14.86 23.72
C SER A 23 -4.42 -13.71 23.76
N VAL A 24 -4.11 -12.63 23.04
CA VAL A 24 -4.97 -11.44 22.95
C VAL A 24 -5.24 -11.15 21.48
N ILE A 25 -6.52 -11.00 21.14
CA ILE A 25 -6.95 -10.56 19.81
C ILE A 25 -7.45 -9.12 19.95
N ILE A 26 -6.92 -8.23 19.14
CA ILE A 26 -7.36 -6.84 19.07
C ILE A 26 -7.75 -6.50 17.64
N THR A 27 -8.74 -5.61 17.50
CA THR A 27 -9.07 -4.96 16.24
C THR A 27 -8.74 -3.48 16.39
N SER A 28 -7.97 -2.94 15.45
CA SER A 28 -7.63 -1.52 15.43
C SER A 28 -7.56 -1.01 13.99
N HIS A 29 -7.92 0.26 13.82
CA HIS A 29 -7.72 1.02 12.59
C HIS A 29 -6.37 1.75 12.58
N SER A 30 -5.66 1.77 13.71
CA SER A 30 -4.33 2.38 13.83
C SER A 30 -3.27 1.35 13.52
N MET A 31 -2.53 1.54 12.42
CA MET A 31 -1.41 0.67 12.08
C MET A 31 -0.28 0.74 13.12
N GLU A 32 -0.09 1.90 13.77
CA GLU A 32 0.86 2.07 14.87
C GLU A 32 0.54 1.15 16.08
N GLU A 33 -0.74 1.02 16.45
CA GLU A 33 -1.19 0.11 17.50
C GLU A 33 -0.92 -1.34 17.12
N CYS A 34 -1.28 -1.70 15.88
CA CYS A 34 -1.09 -3.03 15.32
C CYS A 34 0.40 -3.42 15.27
N GLU A 35 1.28 -2.54 14.79
CA GLU A 35 2.72 -2.81 14.73
C GLU A 35 3.36 -2.93 16.12
N THR A 36 2.87 -2.17 17.11
CA THR A 36 3.45 -2.18 18.45
C THR A 36 3.00 -3.38 19.29
N LEU A 37 1.72 -3.76 19.18
CA LEU A 37 1.11 -4.75 20.07
C LEU A 37 1.09 -6.16 19.50
N CYS A 38 1.04 -6.31 18.17
CA CYS A 38 0.78 -7.60 17.54
C CYS A 38 2.07 -8.26 17.02
N ASN A 39 2.19 -9.56 17.25
CA ASN A 39 3.21 -10.41 16.62
C ASN A 39 2.78 -10.92 15.24
N ARG A 40 1.47 -11.06 15.02
CA ARG A 40 0.85 -11.42 13.74
C ARG A 40 -0.34 -10.50 13.49
N LEU A 41 -0.52 -10.15 12.23
CA LEU A 41 -1.56 -9.26 11.76
C LEU A 41 -2.40 -9.95 10.70
N VAL A 42 -3.66 -9.56 10.66
CA VAL A 42 -4.63 -9.99 9.66
C VAL A 42 -5.28 -8.75 9.05
N ILE A 43 -5.32 -8.66 7.73
CA ILE A 43 -6.08 -7.61 7.03
C ILE A 43 -7.34 -8.25 6.45
N MET A 44 -8.47 -7.67 6.81
CA MET A 44 -9.79 -8.06 6.34
C MET A 44 -10.28 -7.05 5.30
N VAL A 45 -10.86 -7.54 4.22
CA VAL A 45 -11.50 -6.71 3.18
C VAL A 45 -12.84 -7.34 2.83
N ASN A 46 -13.94 -6.58 2.94
CA ASN A 46 -15.31 -7.03 2.66
C ASN A 46 -15.71 -8.32 3.42
N GLY A 47 -15.32 -8.43 4.69
CA GLY A 47 -15.65 -9.59 5.54
C GLY A 47 -14.75 -10.82 5.34
N GLU A 48 -13.79 -10.77 4.41
CA GLU A 48 -12.87 -11.87 4.15
C GLU A 48 -11.44 -11.54 4.60
N PHE A 49 -10.76 -12.52 5.20
CA PHE A 49 -9.34 -12.40 5.49
C PHE A 49 -8.52 -12.48 4.21
N LYS A 50 -7.82 -11.39 3.86
CA LYS A 50 -7.00 -11.31 2.66
C LYS A 50 -5.54 -11.66 2.91
N CYS A 51 -5.03 -11.36 4.09
CA CYS A 51 -3.66 -11.73 4.45
C CYS A 51 -3.50 -11.96 5.94
N LEU A 52 -2.56 -12.84 6.30
CA LEU A 52 -2.15 -13.16 7.67
C LEU A 52 -0.62 -13.30 7.69
N GLY A 53 0.06 -12.60 8.61
CA GLY A 53 1.52 -12.68 8.71
C GLY A 53 2.11 -11.74 9.75
N SER A 54 3.43 -11.76 9.91
CA SER A 54 4.12 -10.67 10.63
C SER A 54 4.06 -9.38 9.81
N VAL A 55 4.32 -8.24 10.45
CA VAL A 55 4.42 -6.93 9.78
C VAL A 55 5.39 -7.01 8.59
N GLN A 56 6.57 -7.61 8.80
CA GLN A 56 7.59 -7.75 7.76
C GLN A 56 7.10 -8.61 6.60
N HIS A 57 6.49 -9.76 6.89
CA HIS A 57 5.94 -10.64 5.85
C HIS A 57 4.89 -9.91 5.00
N LEU A 58 4.04 -9.10 5.64
CA LEU A 58 3.03 -8.32 4.93
C LEU A 58 3.66 -7.24 4.04
N LYS A 59 4.68 -6.52 4.53
CA LYS A 59 5.43 -5.53 3.75
C LYS A 59 6.15 -6.14 2.55
N GLU A 60 6.70 -7.34 2.69
CA GLU A 60 7.40 -8.04 1.60
C GLU A 60 6.43 -8.63 0.57
N LYS A 61 5.31 -9.21 1.01
CA LYS A 61 4.37 -9.91 0.14
C LYS A 61 3.35 -8.99 -0.54
N PHE A 62 2.91 -7.95 0.16
CA PHE A 62 1.83 -7.05 -0.29
C PHE A 62 2.26 -5.59 -0.43
N GLY A 63 3.50 -5.28 -0.06
CA GLY A 63 4.09 -3.98 -0.32
C GLY A 63 4.86 -3.96 -1.63
N ASP A 64 4.95 -2.79 -2.26
CA ASP A 64 5.70 -2.63 -3.51
C ASP A 64 7.13 -2.10 -3.24
N GLY A 65 7.87 -2.78 -2.38
CA GLY A 65 9.30 -2.53 -2.17
C GLY A 65 9.65 -1.29 -1.37
N TYR A 66 10.39 -0.36 -1.98
CA TYR A 66 11.07 0.75 -1.33
C TYR A 66 10.59 2.10 -1.86
N THR A 67 10.66 3.11 -1.00
CA THR A 67 10.45 4.51 -1.35
C THR A 67 11.77 5.24 -1.28
N ILE A 68 12.16 5.90 -2.37
CA ILE A 68 13.32 6.79 -2.39
C ILE A 68 12.82 8.22 -2.30
N PHE A 69 13.31 8.95 -1.30
CA PHE A 69 13.10 10.37 -1.12
C PHE A 69 14.35 11.11 -1.58
N ILE A 70 14.19 12.07 -2.48
CA ILE A 70 15.30 12.93 -2.92
C ILE A 70 14.92 14.39 -2.67
N ARG A 71 15.74 15.10 -1.89
CA ARG A 71 15.60 16.54 -1.67
C ARG A 71 16.50 17.29 -2.64
N THR A 72 15.92 18.21 -3.40
CA THR A 72 16.61 19.03 -4.40
C THR A 72 16.82 20.45 -3.94
N ASN A 73 17.91 21.08 -4.35
CA ASN A 73 18.21 22.47 -3.97
C ASN A 73 17.31 23.49 -4.70
N ILE A 74 17.02 23.25 -5.99
CA ILE A 74 16.33 24.17 -6.91
C ILE A 74 15.19 23.44 -7.65
N ASP A 75 14.01 24.06 -7.73
CA ASP A 75 12.80 23.46 -8.32
C ASP A 75 12.91 23.28 -9.85
N THR A 76 13.67 24.14 -10.54
CA THR A 76 13.76 24.14 -12.02
C THR A 76 14.48 22.92 -12.61
N ASN A 77 15.26 22.18 -11.81
CA ASN A 77 16.17 21.13 -12.30
C ASN A 77 15.77 19.70 -11.93
N ARG A 78 14.53 19.50 -11.46
CA ARG A 78 14.01 18.20 -11.01
C ARG A 78 13.98 17.15 -12.12
N LYS A 79 13.66 17.58 -13.35
CA LYS A 79 13.66 16.71 -14.53
C LYS A 79 15.02 16.04 -14.79
N ILE A 80 16.13 16.72 -14.49
CA ILE A 80 17.48 16.16 -14.66
C ILE A 80 17.68 15.01 -13.68
N VAL A 81 17.27 15.20 -12.42
CA VAL A 81 17.35 14.18 -11.37
C VAL A 81 16.45 13.00 -11.72
N ILE A 82 15.20 13.27 -12.10
CA ILE A 82 14.23 12.25 -12.52
C ILE A 82 14.78 11.41 -13.67
N ASN A 83 15.26 12.05 -14.73
CA ASN A 83 15.82 11.35 -15.89
C ASN A 83 17.05 10.52 -15.51
N TYR A 84 17.90 11.02 -14.61
CA TYR A 84 19.05 10.25 -14.13
C TYR A 84 18.60 9.01 -13.36
N ILE A 85 17.67 9.13 -12.41
CA ILE A 85 17.17 8.00 -11.64
C ILE A 85 16.48 6.98 -12.54
N GLN A 86 15.58 7.41 -13.42
CA GLN A 86 14.88 6.51 -14.34
C GLN A 86 15.82 5.82 -15.34
N LYS A 87 16.95 6.46 -15.71
CA LYS A 87 17.96 5.84 -16.56
C LYS A 87 18.66 4.65 -15.90
N TYR A 88 18.94 4.73 -14.59
CA TYR A 88 19.69 3.68 -13.86
C TYR A 88 18.80 2.74 -13.04
N ILE A 89 17.58 3.18 -12.72
CA ILE A 89 16.52 2.42 -12.04
C ILE A 89 15.23 2.59 -12.86
N PRO A 90 15.08 1.85 -13.98
CA PRO A 90 13.90 1.99 -14.86
C PRO A 90 12.58 1.66 -14.18
N GLU A 91 12.62 0.84 -13.14
CA GLU A 91 11.45 0.47 -12.33
C GLU A 91 11.02 1.57 -11.34
N ALA A 92 11.80 2.65 -11.21
CA ALA A 92 11.47 3.75 -10.31
C ALA A 92 10.31 4.59 -10.87
N THR A 93 9.16 4.52 -10.22
CA THR A 93 7.96 5.29 -10.57
C THR A 93 7.81 6.49 -9.65
N ILE A 94 7.44 7.65 -10.18
CA ILE A 94 7.23 8.85 -9.36
C ILE A 94 5.86 8.72 -8.69
N LYS A 95 5.85 8.73 -7.35
CA LYS A 95 4.64 8.75 -6.53
C LYS A 95 4.13 10.17 -6.36
N GLU A 96 5.04 11.05 -5.95
CA GLU A 96 4.75 12.43 -5.59
C GLU A 96 5.93 13.31 -5.95
N GLU A 97 5.60 14.53 -6.38
CA GLU A 97 6.57 15.58 -6.65
C GLU A 97 6.02 16.87 -6.07
N HIS A 98 6.59 17.31 -4.95
CA HIS A 98 6.17 18.55 -4.30
C HIS A 98 7.38 19.38 -3.87
N ASN A 99 7.33 20.69 -4.16
CA ASN A 99 8.36 21.67 -3.82
C ASN A 99 9.75 21.15 -4.19
N LYS A 100 10.54 20.80 -3.17
CA LYS A 100 11.92 20.31 -3.21
C LYS A 100 12.05 18.79 -3.04
N MET A 101 10.97 18.02 -2.89
CA MET A 101 11.03 16.57 -2.62
C MET A 101 10.44 15.73 -3.75
N ILE A 102 11.21 14.77 -4.25
CA ILE A 102 10.77 13.82 -5.27
C ILE A 102 10.69 12.44 -4.62
N HIS A 103 9.52 11.81 -4.68
CA HIS A 103 9.26 10.49 -4.11
C HIS A 103 9.20 9.45 -5.24
N PHE A 104 10.13 8.51 -5.25
CA PHE A 104 10.11 7.37 -6.15
C PHE A 104 9.67 6.12 -5.41
N ARG A 105 8.91 5.26 -6.07
CA ARG A 105 8.64 3.89 -5.65
C ARG A 105 9.41 2.93 -6.53
N VAL A 106 10.12 2.03 -5.89
CA VAL A 106 10.97 1.03 -6.55
C VAL A 106 10.56 -0.34 -6.05
N SER A 107 10.35 -1.26 -7.00
CA SER A 107 9.98 -2.64 -6.68
C SER A 107 11.08 -3.36 -5.87
N THR A 108 10.73 -4.47 -5.23
CA THR A 108 11.67 -5.32 -4.50
C THR A 108 12.71 -6.01 -5.39
N ASN A 109 12.57 -5.96 -6.72
CA ASN A 109 13.51 -6.60 -7.65
C ASN A 109 14.88 -5.90 -7.68
N VAL A 110 14.95 -4.66 -7.21
CA VAL A 110 16.20 -3.89 -7.15
C VAL A 110 16.80 -4.01 -5.75
N SER A 111 18.05 -4.49 -5.66
CA SER A 111 18.73 -4.61 -4.37
C SER A 111 19.01 -3.24 -3.73
N LEU A 112 18.89 -3.19 -2.40
CA LEU A 112 19.10 -1.97 -1.61
C LEU A 112 20.49 -1.36 -1.86
N HIS A 113 21.52 -2.19 -1.88
CA HIS A 113 22.89 -1.77 -2.20
C HIS A 113 23.02 -1.12 -3.58
N LYS A 114 22.33 -1.67 -4.60
CA LYS A 114 22.35 -1.09 -5.95
C LYS A 114 21.70 0.29 -5.97
N MET A 115 20.58 0.47 -5.26
CA MET A 115 19.91 1.75 -5.15
C MET A 115 20.80 2.79 -4.45
N PHE A 116 21.39 2.45 -3.30
CA PHE A 116 22.33 3.33 -2.60
C PHE A 116 23.50 3.76 -3.47
N ASN A 117 24.14 2.82 -4.18
CA ASN A 117 25.25 3.14 -5.07
C ASN A 117 24.87 4.07 -6.22
N ILE A 118 23.66 3.93 -6.76
CA ILE A 118 23.16 4.81 -7.82
C ILE A 118 22.89 6.21 -7.28
N LEU A 119 22.29 6.32 -6.09
CA LEU A 119 21.98 7.59 -5.44
C LEU A 119 23.23 8.35 -5.02
N GLU A 120 24.25 7.67 -4.46
CA GLU A 120 25.54 8.30 -4.15
C GLU A 120 26.21 8.84 -5.42
N LYS A 121 26.26 8.04 -6.49
CA LYS A 121 26.80 8.51 -7.79
C LYS A 121 25.99 9.68 -8.36
N ALA A 122 24.68 9.68 -8.17
CA ALA A 122 23.82 10.78 -8.58
C ALA A 122 24.16 12.05 -7.79
N ARG A 123 24.30 11.93 -6.47
CA ARG A 123 24.67 13.03 -5.57
C ARG A 123 26.03 13.61 -5.95
N ASP A 124 27.02 12.77 -6.26
CA ASP A 124 28.35 13.22 -6.65
C ASP A 124 28.39 13.93 -8.00
N LYS A 125 27.65 13.43 -9.00
CA LYS A 125 27.59 14.03 -10.33
C LYS A 125 26.70 15.27 -10.39
N LEU A 126 25.67 15.31 -9.54
CA LEU A 126 24.66 16.35 -9.49
C LEU A 126 24.77 17.16 -8.17
N LYS A 127 25.99 17.37 -7.66
CA LYS A 127 26.30 17.96 -6.33
C LYS A 127 25.53 19.24 -5.99
N ASN A 128 25.16 20.03 -6.99
CA ASN A 128 24.43 21.29 -6.80
C ASN A 128 22.90 21.14 -6.86
N LEU A 129 22.41 19.96 -7.25
CA LEU A 129 20.99 19.67 -7.47
C LEU A 129 20.39 18.79 -6.38
N ILE A 130 21.13 17.81 -5.85
CA ILE A 130 20.68 16.91 -4.78
C ILE A 130 21.28 17.37 -3.45
N GLU A 131 20.43 17.77 -2.51
CA GLU A 131 20.83 18.15 -1.16
C GLU A 131 21.01 16.91 -0.29
N ASP A 132 20.01 16.03 -0.29
CA ASP A 132 19.99 14.82 0.50
C ASP A 132 19.09 13.75 -0.14
N TYR A 133 19.26 12.49 0.27
CA TYR A 133 18.40 11.39 -0.15
C TYR A 133 18.16 10.38 0.99
N THR A 134 17.08 9.64 0.90
CA THR A 134 16.75 8.58 1.87
C THR A 134 16.07 7.43 1.15
N ILE A 135 16.37 6.20 1.55
CA ILE A 135 15.65 5.01 1.11
C ILE A 135 14.93 4.43 2.32
N THR A 136 13.62 4.26 2.23
CA THR A 136 12.83 3.57 3.26
C THR A 136 12.12 2.36 2.66
N GLN A 137 11.89 1.35 3.48
CA GLN A 137 10.93 0.30 3.12
C GLN A 137 9.51 0.87 3.17
N ILE A 138 8.62 0.31 2.38
CA ILE A 138 7.19 0.57 2.45
C ILE A 138 6.61 0.31 3.85
N THR A 139 5.69 1.18 4.27
CA THR A 139 5.06 1.11 5.61
C THR A 139 3.89 0.12 5.63
N LEU A 140 3.42 -0.25 6.83
CA LEU A 140 2.20 -1.06 6.94
C LEU A 140 0.97 -0.25 6.49
N ASP A 141 0.96 1.07 6.74
CA ASP A 141 -0.06 1.99 6.24
C ASP A 141 -0.17 1.95 4.71
N ASP A 142 0.95 1.97 4.00
CA ASP A 142 0.96 1.83 2.54
C ASP A 142 0.35 0.50 2.07
N VAL A 143 0.68 -0.61 2.76
CA VAL A 143 0.10 -1.93 2.48
C VAL A 143 -1.41 -1.89 2.71
N PHE A 144 -1.87 -1.26 3.80
CA PHE A 144 -3.28 -1.10 4.11
C PHE A 144 -4.02 -0.27 3.06
N VAL A 145 -3.44 0.84 2.59
CA VAL A 145 -4.01 1.67 1.50
C VAL A 145 -4.17 0.84 0.22
N ASN A 146 -3.22 -0.03 -0.12
CA ASN A 146 -3.35 -0.93 -1.25
C ASN A 146 -4.55 -1.88 -1.10
N PHE A 147 -4.80 -2.41 0.10
CA PHE A 147 -5.99 -3.23 0.38
C PHE A 147 -7.30 -2.44 0.36
N ALA A 148 -7.30 -1.19 0.83
CA ALA A 148 -8.47 -0.31 0.75
C ALA A 148 -8.90 -0.05 -0.70
N LYS A 149 -7.95 0.16 -1.61
CA LYS A 149 -8.24 0.30 -3.05
C LYS A 149 -8.88 -0.96 -3.65
N ILE A 150 -8.49 -2.15 -3.18
CA ILE A 150 -9.11 -3.42 -3.59
C ILE A 150 -10.57 -3.49 -3.09
N GLN A 151 -10.86 -2.93 -1.91
CA GLN A 151 -12.22 -2.85 -1.38
C GLN A 151 -13.14 -2.06 -2.30
N GLU A 152 -12.74 -0.85 -2.68
CA GLU A 152 -13.48 0.04 -3.56
C GLU A 152 -13.71 -0.59 -4.94
N ASN A 153 -12.66 -1.15 -5.55
CA ASN A 153 -12.77 -1.81 -6.86
C ASN A 153 -13.75 -2.99 -6.84
N ASN A 154 -13.74 -3.80 -5.78
CA ASN A 154 -14.68 -4.92 -5.65
C ASN A 154 -16.13 -4.44 -5.48
N GLN A 155 -16.34 -3.31 -4.80
CA GLN A 155 -17.67 -2.74 -4.63
C GLN A 155 -18.22 -2.24 -5.99
N ILE A 156 -17.40 -1.53 -6.77
CA ILE A 156 -17.74 -1.11 -8.14
C ILE A 156 -18.07 -2.31 -9.04
N LEU A 157 -17.31 -3.41 -8.93
CA LEU A 157 -17.56 -4.62 -9.69
C LEU A 157 -18.86 -5.32 -9.28
N LYS A 158 -19.21 -5.34 -7.99
CA LYS A 158 -20.50 -5.87 -7.53
C LYS A 158 -21.66 -5.04 -8.07
N GLU A 159 -21.58 -3.72 -7.99
CA GLU A 159 -22.60 -2.81 -8.51
C GLU A 159 -22.79 -2.97 -10.04
N ARG A 160 -21.69 -3.13 -10.79
CA ARG A 160 -21.74 -3.41 -12.23
C ARG A 160 -22.34 -4.78 -12.56
N ASN A 161 -22.01 -5.81 -11.79
CA ASN A 161 -22.53 -7.16 -11.99
C ASN A 161 -24.01 -7.29 -11.59
N GLU A 162 -24.46 -6.55 -10.57
CA GLU A 162 -25.87 -6.49 -10.17
C GLU A 162 -26.73 -5.74 -11.20
N GLN A 163 -26.17 -4.68 -11.81
CA GLN A 163 -26.80 -4.02 -12.97
C GLN A 163 -26.81 -4.94 -14.20
N GLY A 164 -25.68 -5.56 -14.56
CA GLY A 164 -25.57 -6.49 -15.69
C GLY A 164 -26.47 -7.73 -15.55
N SER A 165 -26.54 -8.31 -14.35
CA SER A 165 -27.45 -9.43 -14.02
C SER A 165 -28.92 -9.00 -14.14
N SER A 166 -29.28 -7.78 -13.73
CA SER A 166 -30.64 -7.25 -13.93
C SER A 166 -30.98 -7.12 -15.42
N TYR A 167 -30.07 -6.62 -16.27
CA TYR A 167 -30.29 -6.54 -17.72
C TYR A 167 -30.37 -7.93 -18.38
N GLU A 168 -29.55 -8.90 -17.98
CA GLU A 168 -29.60 -10.28 -18.47
C GLU A 168 -30.86 -11.04 -17.99
N LEU A 169 -31.31 -10.81 -16.75
CA LEU A 169 -32.59 -11.35 -16.23
C LEU A 169 -33.79 -10.75 -16.97
N ILE A 170 -33.76 -9.46 -17.32
CA ILE A 170 -34.79 -8.80 -18.16
C ILE A 170 -34.77 -9.39 -19.58
N HIS A 171 -33.60 -9.62 -20.18
CA HIS A 171 -33.47 -10.22 -21.51
C HIS A 171 -33.88 -11.70 -21.56
N ARG A 172 -33.60 -12.48 -20.51
CA ARG A 172 -34.10 -13.87 -20.40
C ARG A 172 -35.62 -13.93 -20.21
N LYS A 173 -36.22 -13.02 -19.44
CA LYS A 173 -37.69 -12.96 -19.28
C LYS A 173 -38.41 -12.58 -20.58
N THR A 174 -37.85 -11.66 -21.38
CA THR A 174 -38.44 -11.28 -22.68
C THR A 174 -38.38 -12.41 -23.71
N ASN A 175 -37.34 -13.25 -23.71
CA ASN A 175 -37.24 -14.41 -24.62
C ASN A 175 -38.12 -15.61 -24.24
N ILE A 176 -38.56 -15.73 -22.98
CA ILE A 176 -39.51 -16.78 -22.56
C ILE A 176 -40.95 -16.38 -22.93
N ILE A 177 -41.28 -15.09 -22.89
CA ILE A 177 -42.62 -14.60 -23.27
C ILE A 177 -42.83 -14.64 -24.81
N GLY A 178 -41.75 -14.56 -25.60
CA GLY A 178 -41.80 -14.61 -27.07
C GLY A 178 -42.03 -15.99 -27.71
N LYS A 179 -42.05 -17.09 -26.95
CA LYS A 179 -42.28 -18.45 -27.49
C LYS A 179 -43.72 -18.97 -27.33
N PHE A 180 -44.64 -18.20 -26.75
CA PHE A 180 -46.03 -18.62 -26.54
C PHE A 180 -47.03 -18.08 -27.58
N ASN A 181 -46.57 -17.40 -28.65
CA ASN A 181 -47.46 -16.81 -29.66
C ASN A 181 -47.12 -17.27 -31.10
N LYS A 182 -46.99 -18.58 -31.29
CA LYS A 182 -46.82 -19.20 -32.61
C LYS A 182 -47.55 -20.54 -32.76
N TYR A 183 -48.74 -20.65 -32.19
CA TYR A 183 -49.73 -21.68 -32.56
C TYR A 183 -51.14 -21.13 -32.33
N ASN A 184 -51.61 -20.33 -33.28
CA ASN A 184 -53.00 -20.20 -33.71
C ASN A 184 -53.01 -19.50 -35.07
#